data_AF-A0A7T1HXR4-F1
#
_entry.id   AF-A0A7T1HXR4-F1
#
_cell.length_a   1.000
_cell.length_b   1.000
_cell.length_c   1.000
_cell.angle_alpha   90.00
_cell.angle_beta   90.00
_cell.angle_gamma   90.00
#
_symmetry.space_group_name_H-M   'P 1'
#
loop_
_entity.id
_entity.type
_entity.pdbx_description
1 polymer ?
#
loop_
_entity_poly.entity_id
_entity_poly.type
_entity_poly.pdbx_seq_one_letter_code
_entity_poly.pdbx_strand_id
1 'polypeptide(L)'
;MTTQSRSLRLADTLSRAPFAWPSGYPLHAITSDGACLCRHCCASERLCIATTTGSDGWNVIALAVNWEDPELFCDHCSDRIESAYAEA
;
A
#
# COMPACT_ATOMS: atom_id res chain seq x y z
N MET A 1 19.24 8.46 -14.06
CA MET A 1 17.86 8.38 -13.53
C MET A 1 17.40 6.95 -13.70
N THR A 2 17.48 6.14 -12.64
CA THR A 2 17.00 4.76 -12.70
C THR A 2 15.49 4.80 -12.93
N THR A 3 15.02 4.10 -13.95
CA THR A 3 13.61 3.80 -14.13
C THR A 3 13.15 3.12 -12.85
N GLN A 4 12.50 3.85 -11.92
CA GLN A 4 12.07 3.28 -10.64
C GLN A 4 11.25 2.01 -10.89
N SER A 5 11.44 0.97 -10.09
CA SER A 5 10.65 -0.25 -10.18
C SER A 5 9.16 0.11 -10.13
N ARG A 6 8.31 -0.67 -10.82
CA ARG A 6 6.84 -0.45 -10.82
C ARG A 6 6.31 -0.35 -9.38
N SER A 7 6.82 -1.23 -8.52
CA SER A 7 6.49 -1.33 -7.09
C SER A 7 6.76 -0.02 -6.35
N LEU A 8 7.93 0.58 -6.57
CA LEU A 8 8.30 1.84 -5.95
C LEU A 8 7.41 3.00 -6.39
N ARG A 9 6.98 3.04 -7.66
CA ARG A 9 6.03 4.06 -8.13
C ARG A 9 4.67 3.94 -7.45
N LEU A 10 4.20 2.72 -7.23
CA LEU A 10 2.92 2.47 -6.54
C LEU A 10 3.01 2.89 -5.07
N ALA A 11 4.08 2.49 -4.37
CA ALA A 11 4.30 2.89 -2.98
C ALA A 11 4.41 4.42 -2.82
N ASP A 12 5.13 5.09 -3.73
CA ASP A 12 5.27 6.55 -3.73
C ASP A 12 3.92 7.26 -3.99
N THR A 13 3.09 6.70 -4.88
CA THR A 13 1.74 7.19 -5.15
C THR A 13 0.87 7.11 -3.89
N LEU A 14 0.87 5.97 -3.20
CA LEU A 14 0.09 5.78 -1.97
C LEU A 14 0.58 6.70 -0.84
N SER A 15 1.89 6.88 -0.70
CA SER A 15 2.47 7.75 0.33
C SER A 15 2.02 9.22 0.16
N ARG A 16 2.02 9.71 -1.09
CA ARG A 16 1.65 11.10 -1.44
C ARG A 16 0.15 11.33 -1.50
N ALA A 17 -0.57 10.39 -2.10
CA ALA A 17 -2.01 10.45 -2.33
C ALA A 17 -2.65 9.16 -1.79
N PRO A 18 -2.90 9.08 -0.47
CA PRO A 18 -3.45 7.89 0.17
C PRO A 18 -4.94 7.67 -0.11
N PHE A 19 -5.56 8.50 -0.95
CA PHE A 19 -6.98 8.47 -1.25
C PHE A 19 -7.21 8.30 -2.76
N ALA A 20 -8.19 7.49 -3.12
CA ALA A 20 -8.58 7.25 -4.50
C ALA A 20 -9.25 8.48 -5.11
N TRP A 21 -8.68 9.05 -6.17
CA TRP A 21 -9.36 10.10 -6.94
C TRP A 21 -10.36 9.47 -7.93
N PRO A 22 -11.57 10.03 -8.13
CA PRO A 22 -12.12 11.29 -7.60
C PRO A 22 -12.89 11.19 -6.28
N SER A 23 -13.12 9.98 -5.75
CA SER A 23 -14.09 9.76 -4.68
C SER A 23 -13.56 9.89 -3.25
N GLY A 24 -12.23 9.94 -3.06
CA GLY A 24 -11.59 10.15 -1.76
C GLY A 24 -11.42 8.91 -0.87
N TYR A 25 -11.65 7.70 -1.38
CA TYR A 25 -11.62 6.49 -0.54
C TYR A 25 -10.21 6.09 -0.09
N PRO A 26 -10.04 5.55 1.13
CA PRO A 26 -8.74 5.13 1.64
C PRO A 26 -8.15 4.01 0.78
N LEU A 27 -6.89 4.19 0.38
CA LEU A 27 -6.12 3.22 -0.39
C LEU A 27 -5.14 2.46 0.51
N HIS A 28 -4.82 1.23 0.11
CA HIS A 28 -3.72 0.44 0.62
C HIS A 28 -2.94 -0.20 -0.53
N ALA A 29 -1.71 -0.62 -0.26
CA ALA A 29 -0.88 -1.34 -1.21
C ALA A 29 -1.01 -2.85 -1.01
N ILE A 30 -1.02 -3.59 -2.12
CA ILE A 30 -1.02 -5.05 -2.15
C ILE A 30 0.33 -5.52 -2.70
N THR A 31 1.00 -6.39 -1.96
CA THR A 31 2.26 -7.01 -2.34
C THR A 31 2.02 -8.35 -3.05
N SER A 32 3.04 -8.87 -3.75
CA SER A 32 2.90 -10.07 -4.58
C SER A 32 2.63 -11.37 -3.80
N ASP A 33 2.93 -11.37 -2.50
CA ASP A 33 2.64 -12.45 -1.56
C ASP A 33 1.20 -12.37 -0.99
N GLY A 34 0.44 -11.34 -1.33
CA GLY A 34 -0.92 -11.12 -0.86
C GLY A 34 -1.02 -10.30 0.44
N ALA A 35 0.10 -9.84 0.98
CA ALA A 35 0.10 -8.95 2.14
C ALA A 35 -0.36 -7.53 1.78
N CYS A 36 -0.78 -6.79 2.81
CA CYS A 36 -1.27 -5.42 2.71
C CYS A 36 -0.34 -4.45 3.45
N LEU A 37 -0.05 -3.32 2.82
CA LEU A 37 0.77 -2.26 3.41
C LEU A 37 -0.01 -0.95 3.50
N CYS A 38 0.12 -0.29 4.66
CA CYS A 38 -0.42 1.04 4.87
C CYS A 38 0.47 2.13 4.24
N ARG A 39 -0.10 3.33 4.06
CA ARG A 39 0.60 4.49 3.51
C ARG A 39 1.87 4.88 4.25
N HIS A 40 1.93 4.64 5.57
CA HIS A 40 3.08 4.99 6.40
C HIS A 40 4.24 4.01 6.14
N CYS A 41 3.96 2.71 6.11
CA CYS A 41 4.96 1.70 5.76
C CYS A 41 5.47 1.85 4.32
N CYS A 42 4.61 2.22 3.37
CA CYS A 42 5.07 2.56 2.02
C CYS A 42 6.00 3.78 1.97
N ALA A 43 5.91 4.69 2.94
CA ALA A 43 6.80 5.84 3.06
C ALA A 43 8.11 5.51 3.79
N SER A 44 8.03 4.78 4.91
CA SER A 44 9.20 4.42 5.74
C SER A 44 10.06 3.36 5.05
N GLU A 45 9.46 2.31 4.51
CA GLU A 45 10.13 1.15 3.89
C GLU A 45 10.36 1.34 2.39
N ARG A 46 10.41 2.59 1.94
CA ARG A 46 10.59 2.95 0.53
C ARG A 46 11.86 2.34 -0.06
N LEU A 47 12.93 2.21 0.72
CA LEU A 47 14.18 1.58 0.28
C LEU A 47 13.99 0.09 0.02
N CYS A 48 13.33 -0.64 0.93
CA CYS A 48 13.02 -2.06 0.80
C CYS A 48 12.19 -2.34 -0.47
N ILE A 49 11.16 -1.51 -0.71
CA ILE A 49 10.32 -1.59 -1.91
C ILE A 49 11.11 -1.20 -3.18
N ALA A 50 12.07 -0.29 -3.08
CA ALA A 50 12.91 0.12 -4.20
C ALA A 50 13.88 -0.98 -4.64
N THR A 51 14.43 -1.72 -3.69
CA THR A 51 15.43 -2.77 -3.91
C THR A 51 14.83 -4.17 -4.01
N THR A 52 13.50 -4.27 -4.05
CA THR A 52 12.81 -5.56 -4.13
C THR A 52 13.29 -6.41 -5.29
N THR A 53 13.48 -7.70 -5.03
CA THR A 53 13.81 -8.70 -6.07
C THR A 53 12.57 -9.34 -6.68
N GLY A 54 11.38 -9.03 -6.15
CA GLY A 54 10.10 -9.59 -6.60
C GLY A 54 9.59 -10.77 -5.77
N SER A 55 10.46 -11.42 -4.98
CA SER A 55 10.16 -12.61 -4.18
C SER A 55 10.42 -12.43 -2.67
N ASP A 56 10.76 -11.22 -2.25
CA ASP A 56 11.14 -10.85 -0.88
C ASP A 56 9.99 -10.24 -0.07
N GLY A 57 8.76 -10.28 -0.60
CA GLY A 57 7.55 -9.76 0.04
C GLY A 57 7.34 -8.25 -0.12
N TRP A 58 8.34 -7.49 -0.56
CA TRP A 58 8.24 -6.02 -0.72
C TRP A 58 7.72 -5.57 -2.09
N ASN A 59 7.43 -6.53 -2.97
CA ASN A 59 7.02 -6.25 -4.33
C ASN A 59 5.55 -5.82 -4.40
N VAL A 60 5.31 -4.51 -4.31
CA VAL A 60 3.98 -3.91 -4.52
C VAL A 60 3.51 -4.09 -5.96
N ILE A 61 2.39 -4.78 -6.14
CA ILE A 61 1.82 -5.10 -7.46
C ILE A 61 0.64 -4.22 -7.83
N ALA A 62 -0.13 -3.75 -6.83
CA ALA A 62 -1.35 -2.97 -7.01
C ALA A 62 -1.64 -2.07 -5.80
N LEU A 63 -2.51 -1.08 -6.02
CA LEU A 63 -3.17 -0.31 -4.96
C LEU A 63 -4.66 -0.64 -5.02
N ALA A 64 -5.28 -0.84 -3.87
CA ALA A 64 -6.71 -1.15 -3.77
C ALA A 64 -7.38 -0.29 -2.70
N VAL A 65 -8.68 -0.12 -2.84
CA VAL A 65 -9.53 0.57 -1.84
C VAL A 65 -10.00 -0.47 -0.85
N ASN A 66 -9.94 -0.15 0.44
CA ASN A 66 -10.64 -0.93 1.46
C ASN A 66 -12.11 -0.49 1.48
N TRP A 67 -13.00 -1.32 0.96
CA TRP A 67 -14.42 -0.97 0.85
C TRP A 67 -15.18 -1.20 2.17
N GLU A 68 -15.19 -2.42 2.69
CA GLU A 68 -16.05 -2.85 3.79
C GLU A 68 -15.32 -3.74 4.81
N ASP A 69 -13.98 -3.74 4.82
CA ASP A 69 -13.20 -4.60 5.70
C ASP A 69 -12.68 -3.82 6.93
N PRO A 70 -13.34 -3.92 8.11
CA PRO A 70 -12.87 -3.27 9.33
C PRO A 70 -11.68 -4.01 9.98
N GLU A 71 -11.38 -5.23 9.53
CA GLU A 71 -10.33 -6.09 10.05
C GLU A 71 -9.10 -6.13 9.12
N LEU A 72 -9.01 -5.19 8.18
CA LEU A 72 -7.82 -5.05 7.34
C LEU A 72 -6.71 -4.34 8.11
N PHE A 73 -5.62 -5.06 8.37
CA PHE A 73 -4.44 -4.53 9.05
C PHE A 73 -3.23 -4.54 8.13
N CYS A 74 -2.30 -3.63 8.38
CA CYS A 74 -0.99 -3.63 7.72
C CYS A 74 -0.15 -4.79 8.26
N ASP A 75 0.33 -5.68 7.39
CA ASP A 75 1.16 -6.82 7.81
C ASP A 75 2.50 -6.41 8.44
N HIS A 76 2.96 -5.18 8.18
CA HIS A 76 4.25 -4.71 8.71
C HIS A 76 4.14 -4.03 10.09
N CYS A 77 3.24 -3.06 10.25
CA CYS A 77 3.08 -2.32 11.51
C CYS A 77 1.89 -2.78 12.35
N SER A 78 1.04 -3.66 11.83
CA SER A 78 -0.22 -4.09 12.44
C SER A 78 -1.24 -2.96 12.66
N ASP A 79 -1.02 -1.77 12.09
CA ASP A 79 -2.01 -0.69 12.13
C ASP A 79 -3.23 -1.04 11.27
N ARG A 80 -4.41 -0.64 11.75
CA ARG A 80 -5.67 -0.78 11.02
C ARG A 80 -5.68 0.12 9.79
N ILE A 81 -6.05 -0.43 8.65
CA ILE A 81 -6.25 0.30 7.40
C ILE A 81 -7.70 0.81 7.39
N GLU A 82 -7.87 2.12 7.20
CA GLU A 82 -9.19 2.75 7.16
C GLU A 82 -10.07 2.13 6.07
N SER A 83 -11.34 1.89 6.40
CA SER A 83 -12.35 1.37 5.48
C SER A 83 -13.22 2.49 4.95
N ALA A 84 -13.74 2.35 3.72
CA ALA A 84 -14.64 3.34 3.13
C ALA A 84 -16.05 3.31 3.75
N TYR A 85 -16.55 2.13 4.09
CA TYR A 85 -17.93 1.91 4.52
C TYR A 85 -18.07 1.04 5.78
N ALA A 86 -16.98 0.63 6.45
CA ALA A 86 -17.07 -0.22 7.65
C ALA A 86 -16.97 0.56 8.98
N GLU A 87 -16.95 1.90 8.95
CA GLU A 87 -17.11 2.73 10.14
C GLU A 87 -18.63 2.89 10.42
N ALA A 88 -19.13 2.14 11.40
CA ALA A 88 -20.52 2.17 11.86
C ALA A 88 -20.79 3.32 12.85
#